data_AF-A0A940BGW1-F1
#
_entry.id   AF-A0A940BGW1-F1
#
_cell.length_a   1.000
_cell.length_b   1.000
_cell.length_c   1.000
_cell.angle_alpha   90.00
_cell.angle_beta   90.00
_cell.angle_gamma   90.00
#
_symmetry.space_group_name_H-M   'P 1'
#
loop_
_entity.id
_entity.type
_entity.pdbx_description
1 polymer ?
#
loop_
_entity_poly.entity_id
_entity_poly.type
_entity_poly.pdbx_seq_one_letter_code
_entity_poly.pdbx_strand_id
1 'polypeptide(L)'
;KAKNIADNAGDDIKAELDLGRLKKHYLAGGNLKKTIEAYISAKKAKLTGFEFEDICKIDLAGMDVVEAIKPSINPIVVETDGVRGVARDGVELTMKVKVTLRSQIKNIIGGVSADTVLARVNEALATQIGLAQSHTEILQNPYLVADKVENSAAISTSSAYEILSVDVSDIKIGNDVGASLKVARAKAQVEAAKAELILAEEKVQKAMASAFLDGNISVQEYTDIKNKQADTLMRQSLANVDVTGHHLSTQIGTPDESPHVQETDAVVVPDKNDNDN
;
A
#
# COMPACT_ATOMS: atom_id res chain seq x y z
N LYS A 1 -31.15 -20.11 39.75
CA LYS A 1 -31.25 -19.78 38.31
C LYS A 1 -30.05 -20.30 37.52
N ALA A 2 -28.81 -19.86 37.79
CA ALA A 2 -27.61 -20.41 37.14
C ALA A 2 -27.43 -21.93 37.36
N LYS A 3 -27.66 -22.41 38.58
CA LYS A 3 -27.66 -23.85 38.92
C LYS A 3 -28.67 -24.66 38.08
N ASN A 4 -29.90 -24.18 37.94
CA ASN A 4 -30.93 -24.84 37.12
C ASN A 4 -30.55 -24.92 35.63
N ILE A 5 -29.74 -23.98 35.11
CA ILE A 5 -29.24 -24.01 33.73
C ILE A 5 -28.17 -25.11 33.58
N ALA A 6 -27.28 -25.23 34.57
CA ALA A 6 -26.31 -26.31 34.65
C ALA A 6 -26.97 -27.69 34.84
N ASP A 7 -28.03 -27.77 35.65
CA ASP A 7 -28.77 -29.01 35.92
C ASP A 7 -29.53 -29.54 34.69
N ASN A 8 -29.84 -28.67 33.73
CA ASN A 8 -30.46 -29.00 32.45
C ASN A 8 -29.45 -29.37 31.35
N ALA A 9 -28.15 -29.20 31.59
CA ALA A 9 -27.10 -29.73 30.74
C ALA A 9 -26.77 -31.17 31.21
N GLY A 10 -26.56 -32.11 30.28
CA GLY A 10 -26.43 -33.54 30.57
C GLY A 10 -25.42 -33.91 31.67
N ASP A 11 -25.52 -35.13 32.20
CA ASP A 11 -24.82 -35.54 33.43
C ASP A 11 -23.28 -35.41 33.40
N ASP A 12 -22.64 -35.48 32.23
CA ASP A 12 -21.19 -35.28 32.07
C ASP A 12 -20.75 -33.82 32.36
N ILE A 13 -21.64 -32.85 32.16
CA ILE A 13 -21.38 -31.42 32.35
C ILE A 13 -21.59 -31.02 33.83
N LYS A 14 -22.48 -31.72 34.54
CA LYS A 14 -22.77 -31.47 35.95
C LYS A 14 -21.59 -31.79 36.87
N ALA A 15 -20.77 -32.78 36.52
CA ALA A 15 -19.65 -33.22 37.36
C ALA A 15 -18.53 -32.17 37.48
N GLU A 16 -18.33 -31.33 36.47
CA GLU A 16 -17.29 -30.28 36.46
C GLU A 16 -17.79 -28.95 37.06
N LEU A 17 -19.10 -28.71 37.05
CA LEU A 17 -19.79 -27.51 37.56
C LEU A 17 -20.18 -27.67 39.04
N ASP A 18 -19.18 -27.88 39.91
CA ASP A 18 -19.40 -27.94 41.36
C ASP A 18 -19.86 -26.58 41.93
N LEU A 19 -20.74 -26.63 42.95
CA LEU A 19 -21.29 -25.46 43.61
C LEU A 19 -20.20 -24.60 44.27
N GLY A 20 -19.12 -25.23 44.76
CA GLY A 20 -17.98 -24.52 45.35
C GLY A 20 -17.24 -23.66 44.33
N ARG A 21 -16.99 -24.20 43.12
CA ARG A 21 -16.32 -23.48 42.03
C ARG A 21 -17.15 -22.31 41.51
N LEU A 22 -18.46 -22.54 41.32
CA LEU A 22 -19.39 -21.48 40.92
C LEU A 22 -19.46 -20.36 41.96
N LYS A 23 -19.51 -20.70 43.25
CA LYS A 23 -19.50 -19.70 44.32
C LYS A 23 -18.20 -18.89 44.34
N LYS A 24 -17.05 -19.56 44.16
CA LYS A 24 -15.73 -18.90 44.08
C LYS A 24 -15.69 -17.88 42.93
N HIS A 25 -16.16 -18.24 41.75
CA HIS A 25 -16.19 -17.35 40.57
C HIS A 25 -17.13 -16.14 40.78
N TYR A 26 -18.31 -16.38 41.35
CA TYR A 26 -19.25 -15.29 41.66
C TYR A 26 -18.69 -14.30 42.68
N LEU A 27 -18.02 -14.81 43.73
CA LEU A 27 -17.36 -13.97 44.73
C LEU A 27 -16.18 -13.17 44.16
N ALA A 28 -15.55 -13.66 43.09
CA ALA A 28 -14.52 -12.94 42.35
C ALA A 28 -15.11 -11.85 41.41
N GLY A 29 -16.44 -11.69 41.35
CA GLY A 29 -17.11 -10.69 40.53
C GLY A 29 -17.50 -11.17 39.12
N GLY A 30 -17.38 -12.46 38.83
CA GLY A 30 -17.67 -13.02 37.51
C GLY A 30 -19.16 -13.22 37.21
N ASN A 31 -19.51 -13.26 35.92
CA ASN A 31 -20.86 -13.47 35.43
C ASN A 31 -21.16 -14.95 35.18
N LEU A 32 -21.68 -15.62 36.22
CA LEU A 32 -22.02 -17.05 36.18
C LEU A 32 -22.91 -17.46 35.01
N LYS A 33 -23.87 -16.62 34.60
CA LYS A 33 -24.80 -16.99 33.53
C LYS A 33 -24.06 -17.16 32.21
N LYS A 34 -23.26 -16.16 31.84
CA LYS A 34 -22.48 -16.18 30.60
C LYS A 34 -21.42 -17.29 30.63
N THR A 35 -20.70 -17.46 31.74
CA THR A 35 -19.67 -18.50 31.91
C THR A 35 -20.24 -19.92 31.73
N ILE A 36 -21.42 -20.21 32.32
CA ILE A 36 -22.05 -21.53 32.21
C ILE A 36 -22.57 -21.78 30.78
N GLU A 37 -23.23 -20.80 30.17
CA GLU A 37 -23.74 -20.92 28.79
C GLU A 37 -22.60 -21.14 27.78
N ALA A 38 -21.50 -20.40 27.94
CA ALA A 38 -20.25 -20.57 27.21
C ALA A 38 -19.67 -21.98 27.37
N TYR A 39 -19.56 -22.46 28.61
CA TYR A 39 -19.03 -23.78 28.93
C TYR A 39 -19.85 -24.92 28.30
N ILE A 40 -21.18 -24.85 28.45
CA ILE A 40 -22.09 -25.82 27.85
C ILE A 40 -21.93 -25.84 26.32
N SER A 41 -21.85 -24.66 25.70
CA SER A 41 -21.67 -24.53 24.25
C SER A 41 -20.36 -25.16 23.77
N ALA A 42 -19.27 -24.93 24.50
CA ALA A 42 -17.95 -25.50 24.19
C ALA A 42 -17.90 -27.03 24.36
N LYS A 43 -18.45 -27.58 25.46
CA LYS A 43 -18.50 -29.03 25.68
C LYS A 43 -19.40 -29.73 24.67
N LYS A 44 -20.54 -29.13 24.29
CA LYS A 44 -21.41 -29.64 23.21
C LYS A 44 -20.68 -29.68 21.87
N ALA A 45 -19.84 -28.69 21.59
CA ALA A 45 -18.99 -28.64 20.41
C ALA A 45 -17.76 -29.57 20.48
N LYS A 46 -17.61 -30.37 21.56
CA LYS A 46 -16.51 -31.32 21.78
C LYS A 46 -15.12 -30.67 21.69
N LEU A 47 -14.99 -29.42 22.13
CA LEU A 47 -13.69 -28.76 22.19
C LEU A 47 -12.82 -29.44 23.25
N THR A 48 -11.68 -29.99 22.84
CA THR A 48 -10.72 -30.68 23.72
C THR A 48 -9.75 -29.69 24.33
N GLY A 49 -9.44 -29.85 25.63
CA GLY A 49 -8.52 -28.97 26.35
C GLY A 49 -9.16 -27.68 26.88
N PHE A 50 -10.45 -27.73 27.20
CA PHE A 50 -11.20 -26.60 27.75
C PHE A 50 -11.83 -26.96 29.09
N GLU A 51 -11.24 -26.39 30.15
CA GLU A 51 -11.69 -26.54 31.53
C GLU A 51 -12.52 -25.33 31.95
N PHE A 52 -13.39 -25.51 32.94
CA PHE A 52 -14.20 -24.41 33.48
C PHE A 52 -13.34 -23.23 33.99
N GLU A 53 -12.13 -23.51 34.47
CA GLU A 53 -11.22 -22.48 35.00
C GLU A 53 -10.70 -21.52 33.92
N ASP A 54 -10.51 -21.98 32.68
CA ASP A 54 -10.05 -21.11 31.60
C ASP A 54 -11.13 -20.11 31.16
N ILE A 55 -12.40 -20.53 31.22
CA ILE A 55 -13.55 -19.64 30.99
C ILE A 55 -13.65 -18.58 32.06
N CYS A 56 -13.42 -18.98 33.32
CA CYS A 56 -13.43 -18.04 34.43
C CYS A 56 -12.36 -16.97 34.26
N LYS A 57 -11.17 -17.33 33.76
CA LYS A 57 -10.11 -16.35 33.46
C LYS A 57 -10.53 -15.36 32.36
N ILE A 58 -11.20 -15.82 31.29
CA ILE A 58 -11.66 -14.95 30.20
C ILE A 58 -12.70 -13.94 30.72
N ASP A 59 -13.64 -14.42 31.54
CA ASP A 59 -14.68 -13.58 32.15
C ASP A 59 -14.08 -12.52 33.10
N LEU A 60 -13.15 -12.93 33.96
CA LEU A 60 -12.47 -12.03 34.91
C LEU A 60 -11.52 -11.04 34.21
N ALA A 61 -11.04 -11.38 33.01
CA ALA A 61 -10.28 -10.46 32.15
C ALA A 61 -11.17 -9.36 31.52
N GLY A 62 -12.49 -9.40 31.73
CA GLY A 62 -13.43 -8.41 31.22
C GLY A 62 -13.85 -8.62 29.76
N MET A 63 -13.51 -9.78 29.17
CA MET A 63 -13.91 -10.15 27.82
C MET A 63 -15.29 -10.82 27.83
N ASP A 64 -16.09 -10.63 26.78
CA ASP A 64 -17.33 -11.41 26.63
C ASP A 64 -16.98 -12.86 26.25
N VAL A 65 -17.12 -13.73 27.23
CA VAL A 65 -16.85 -15.17 27.13
C VAL A 65 -17.58 -15.84 25.96
N VAL A 66 -18.84 -15.44 25.71
CA VAL A 66 -19.66 -16.09 24.68
C VAL A 66 -19.15 -15.71 23.29
N GLU A 67 -18.86 -14.43 23.08
CA GLU A 67 -18.27 -13.95 21.83
C GLU A 67 -16.86 -14.51 21.61
N ALA A 68 -16.07 -14.66 22.67
CA ALA A 68 -14.72 -15.20 22.58
C ALA A 68 -14.66 -16.68 22.13
N ILE A 69 -15.65 -17.50 22.52
CA ILE A 69 -15.67 -18.94 22.21
C ILE A 69 -16.33 -19.24 20.86
N LYS A 70 -17.27 -18.39 20.42
CA LYS A 70 -17.99 -18.57 19.15
C LYS A 70 -17.05 -18.88 17.97
N PRO A 71 -15.96 -18.11 17.72
CA PRO A 71 -15.01 -18.39 16.64
C PRO A 71 -14.27 -19.72 16.75
N SER A 72 -14.20 -20.35 17.93
CA SER A 72 -13.59 -21.67 18.10
C SER A 72 -14.53 -22.80 17.65
N ILE A 73 -15.85 -22.62 17.83
CA ILE A 73 -16.88 -23.57 17.41
C ILE A 73 -17.13 -23.41 15.91
N ASN A 74 -17.45 -22.19 15.50
CA ASN A 74 -17.72 -21.82 14.12
C ASN A 74 -16.71 -20.75 13.70
N PRO A 75 -15.71 -21.09 12.88
CA PRO A 75 -14.74 -20.13 12.37
C PRO A 75 -15.44 -18.94 11.71
N ILE A 76 -14.84 -17.76 11.88
CA ILE A 76 -15.34 -16.52 11.27
C ILE A 76 -14.60 -16.26 9.97
N VAL A 77 -15.28 -15.67 8.99
CA VAL A 77 -14.68 -15.24 7.73
C VAL A 77 -14.62 -13.71 7.73
N VAL A 78 -13.42 -13.18 7.57
CA VAL A 78 -13.16 -11.73 7.54
C VAL A 78 -12.54 -11.38 6.18
N GLU A 79 -13.10 -10.37 5.51
CA GLU A 79 -12.59 -9.91 4.23
C GLU A 79 -11.67 -8.70 4.42
N THR A 80 -10.59 -8.62 3.64
CA THR A 80 -9.69 -7.46 3.64
C THR A 80 -10.24 -6.30 2.81
N ASP A 81 -9.86 -5.08 3.16
CA ASP A 81 -10.26 -3.87 2.42
C ASP A 81 -9.68 -3.79 0.99
N GLY A 82 -8.71 -4.66 0.68
CA GLY A 82 -7.98 -4.70 -0.58
C GLY A 82 -6.56 -4.17 -0.41
N VAL A 83 -5.60 -5.07 -0.58
CA VAL A 83 -4.18 -4.76 -0.43
C VAL A 83 -3.60 -4.40 -1.79
N ARG A 84 -2.94 -3.25 -1.84
CA ARG A 84 -2.24 -2.79 -3.03
C ARG A 84 -0.78 -3.22 -2.98
N GLY A 85 -0.28 -3.72 -4.10
CA GLY A 85 1.13 -4.05 -4.30
C GLY A 85 1.53 -3.83 -5.76
N VAL A 86 2.83 -3.67 -6.01
CA VAL A 86 3.38 -3.50 -7.35
C VAL A 86 4.26 -4.70 -7.64
N ALA A 87 3.99 -5.43 -8.71
CA ALA A 87 4.81 -6.54 -9.15
C ALA A 87 6.15 -6.03 -9.76
N ARG A 88 7.12 -6.91 -9.96
CA ARG A 88 8.46 -6.50 -10.45
C ARG A 88 8.47 -5.92 -11.86
N ASP A 89 7.46 -6.24 -12.67
CA ASP A 89 7.24 -5.63 -13.98
C ASP A 89 6.72 -4.18 -13.90
N GLY A 90 6.41 -3.68 -12.70
CA GLY A 90 5.99 -2.31 -12.45
C GLY A 90 4.49 -2.09 -12.50
N VAL A 91 3.69 -3.16 -12.64
CA VAL A 91 2.23 -3.08 -12.69
C VAL A 91 1.64 -3.19 -11.29
N GLU A 92 0.76 -2.24 -10.95
CA GLU A 92 0.02 -2.23 -9.70
C GLU A 92 -1.13 -3.25 -9.72
N LEU A 93 -1.32 -3.94 -8.60
CA LEU A 93 -2.42 -4.87 -8.35
C LEU A 93 -3.06 -4.54 -7.01
N THR A 94 -4.39 -4.60 -6.96
CA THR A 94 -5.17 -4.58 -5.73
C THR A 94 -5.81 -5.94 -5.54
N MET A 95 -5.48 -6.63 -4.45
CA MET A 95 -6.02 -7.97 -4.15
C MET A 95 -6.82 -7.96 -2.87
N LYS A 96 -8.04 -8.50 -2.93
CA LYS A 96 -8.91 -8.74 -1.77
C LYS A 96 -8.89 -10.22 -1.43
N VAL A 97 -8.79 -10.53 -0.14
CA VAL A 97 -8.80 -11.90 0.36
C VAL A 97 -9.81 -12.04 1.50
N LYS A 98 -10.40 -13.23 1.60
CA LYS A 98 -11.20 -13.68 2.72
C LYS A 98 -10.34 -14.59 3.57
N VAL A 99 -10.21 -14.25 4.84
CA VAL A 99 -9.43 -15.00 5.81
C VAL A 99 -10.38 -15.71 6.74
N THR A 100 -10.28 -17.04 6.80
CA THR A 100 -11.04 -17.85 7.75
C THR A 100 -10.23 -17.98 9.03
N LEU A 101 -10.73 -17.41 10.12
CA LEU A 101 -10.07 -17.37 11.42
C LEU A 101 -10.77 -18.28 12.42
N ARG A 102 -9.98 -19.03 13.18
CA ARG A 102 -10.43 -19.82 14.31
C ARG A 102 -9.75 -19.33 15.58
N SER A 103 -10.50 -19.08 16.65
CA SER A 103 -9.87 -18.64 17.90
C SER A 103 -9.17 -19.81 18.60
N GLN A 104 -7.92 -19.58 19.02
CA GLN A 104 -7.15 -20.46 19.89
C GLN A 104 -7.40 -20.06 21.35
N ILE A 105 -8.25 -20.83 22.00
CA ILE A 105 -8.76 -20.55 23.35
C ILE A 105 -7.64 -20.35 24.38
N LYS A 106 -6.56 -21.14 24.30
CA LYS A 106 -5.42 -21.06 25.23
C LYS A 106 -4.73 -19.69 25.22
N ASN A 107 -4.81 -18.98 24.10
CA ASN A 107 -4.14 -17.71 23.88
C ASN A 107 -5.14 -16.55 23.73
N ILE A 108 -6.43 -16.74 24.06
CA ILE A 108 -7.43 -15.66 23.99
C ILE A 108 -7.05 -14.49 24.91
N ILE A 109 -6.50 -14.79 26.08
CA ILE A 109 -6.10 -13.77 27.06
C ILE A 109 -4.66 -13.34 26.77
N GLY A 110 -4.50 -12.06 26.40
CA GLY A 110 -3.19 -11.48 26.10
C GLY A 110 -2.64 -11.82 24.70
N GLY A 111 -3.37 -12.59 23.91
CA GLY A 111 -3.04 -12.84 22.51
C GLY A 111 -3.37 -11.67 21.59
N VAL A 112 -2.82 -11.73 20.39
CA VAL A 112 -3.03 -10.72 19.35
C VAL A 112 -4.46 -10.78 18.79
N SER A 113 -5.10 -9.60 18.61
CA SER A 113 -6.47 -9.44 18.10
C SER A 113 -6.63 -9.90 16.65
N ALA A 114 -7.87 -10.15 16.22
CA ALA A 114 -8.18 -10.52 14.84
C ALA A 114 -7.73 -9.44 13.83
N ASP A 115 -7.88 -8.16 14.18
CA ASP A 115 -7.49 -7.04 13.30
C ASP A 115 -5.97 -6.99 13.08
N THR A 116 -5.20 -7.29 14.11
CA THR A 116 -3.74 -7.36 14.00
C THR A 116 -3.28 -8.59 13.21
N VAL A 117 -4.01 -9.72 13.30
CA VAL A 117 -3.78 -10.88 12.43
C VAL A 117 -4.08 -10.50 10.97
N LEU A 118 -5.16 -9.78 10.71
CA LEU A 118 -5.52 -9.28 9.38
C LEU A 118 -4.45 -8.32 8.83
N ALA A 119 -3.88 -7.45 9.67
CA ALA A 119 -2.78 -6.57 9.28
C ALA A 119 -1.53 -7.36 8.84
N ARG A 120 -1.19 -8.46 9.54
CA ARG A 120 -0.08 -9.35 9.16
C ARG A 120 -0.36 -10.08 7.85
N VAL A 121 -1.60 -10.52 7.63
CA VAL A 121 -2.02 -11.08 6.33
C VAL A 121 -1.85 -10.04 5.24
N ASN A 122 -2.25 -8.79 5.49
CA ASN A 122 -2.10 -7.72 4.51
C ASN A 122 -0.63 -7.45 4.16
N GLU A 123 0.27 -7.47 5.15
CA GLU A 123 1.71 -7.34 4.94
C GLU A 123 2.29 -8.51 4.13
N ALA A 124 1.91 -9.74 4.48
CA ALA A 124 2.32 -10.93 3.74
C ALA A 124 1.82 -10.90 2.30
N LEU A 125 0.58 -10.47 2.08
CA LEU A 125 -0.05 -10.34 0.76
C LEU A 125 0.70 -9.30 -0.10
N ALA A 126 0.95 -8.11 0.45
CA ALA A 126 1.71 -7.06 -0.23
C ALA A 126 3.12 -7.54 -0.61
N THR A 127 3.76 -8.28 0.29
CA THR A 127 5.08 -8.87 0.06
C THR A 127 5.05 -9.89 -1.09
N GLN A 128 4.07 -10.79 -1.11
CA GLN A 128 3.97 -11.78 -2.20
C GLN A 128 3.68 -11.14 -3.56
N ILE A 129 2.84 -10.08 -3.60
CA ILE A 129 2.61 -9.32 -4.83
C ILE A 129 3.93 -8.70 -5.34
N GLY A 130 4.73 -8.12 -4.44
CA GLY A 130 6.03 -7.53 -4.80
C GLY A 130 7.12 -8.54 -5.20
N LEU A 131 6.99 -9.81 -4.80
CA LEU A 131 7.92 -10.86 -5.18
C LEU A 131 7.64 -11.45 -6.56
N ALA A 132 6.41 -11.36 -7.07
CA ALA A 132 6.03 -11.85 -8.39
C ALA A 132 6.84 -11.16 -9.49
N GLN A 133 7.30 -11.93 -10.49
CA GLN A 133 8.08 -11.34 -11.59
C GLN A 133 7.20 -10.49 -12.50
N SER A 134 5.93 -10.88 -12.65
CA SER A 134 4.96 -10.15 -13.46
C SER A 134 3.58 -10.21 -12.83
N HIS A 135 2.76 -9.18 -13.05
CA HIS A 135 1.34 -9.21 -12.70
C HIS A 135 0.59 -10.39 -13.34
N THR A 136 1.03 -10.87 -14.51
CA THR A 136 0.41 -12.01 -15.18
C THR A 136 0.57 -13.31 -14.40
N GLU A 137 1.69 -13.48 -13.67
CA GLU A 137 1.93 -14.66 -12.81
C GLU A 137 0.83 -14.80 -11.75
N ILE A 138 0.45 -13.67 -11.14
CA ILE A 138 -0.59 -13.60 -10.12
C ILE A 138 -1.97 -13.88 -10.73
N LEU A 139 -2.25 -13.35 -11.91
CA LEU A 139 -3.54 -13.55 -12.60
C LEU A 139 -3.71 -14.99 -13.11
N GLN A 140 -2.62 -15.64 -13.53
CA GLN A 140 -2.67 -17.02 -14.00
C GLN A 140 -2.98 -17.99 -12.87
N ASN A 141 -2.43 -17.76 -11.67
CA ASN A 141 -2.67 -18.63 -10.53
C ASN A 141 -2.68 -17.85 -9.19
N PRO A 142 -3.81 -17.22 -8.85
CA PRO A 142 -3.91 -16.40 -7.63
C PRO A 142 -3.88 -17.24 -6.34
N TYR A 143 -4.27 -18.52 -6.43
CA TYR A 143 -4.26 -19.44 -5.29
C TYR A 143 -2.84 -19.74 -4.80
N LEU A 144 -1.83 -19.74 -5.67
CA LEU A 144 -0.43 -19.89 -5.23
C LEU A 144 0.03 -18.73 -4.35
N VAL A 145 -0.49 -17.52 -4.59
CA VAL A 145 -0.17 -16.38 -3.73
C VAL A 145 -0.83 -16.56 -2.37
N ALA A 146 -2.09 -16.99 -2.34
CA ALA A 146 -2.80 -17.26 -1.10
C ALA A 146 -2.13 -18.36 -0.26
N ASP A 147 -1.73 -19.47 -0.89
CA ASP A 147 -1.00 -20.56 -0.24
C ASP A 147 0.37 -20.10 0.30
N LYS A 148 1.11 -19.28 -0.45
CA LYS A 148 2.36 -18.67 0.06
C LYS A 148 2.14 -17.71 1.22
N VAL A 149 1.01 -16.99 1.24
CA VAL A 149 0.63 -16.12 2.35
C VAL A 149 0.29 -16.96 3.58
N GLU A 150 -0.52 -18.01 3.42
CA GLU A 150 -0.89 -18.93 4.50
C GLU A 150 0.33 -19.59 5.14
N ASN A 151 1.29 -20.06 4.32
CA ASN A 151 2.52 -20.69 4.78
C ASN A 151 3.60 -19.70 5.26
N SER A 152 3.34 -18.39 5.22
CA SER A 152 4.35 -17.42 5.63
C SER A 152 4.53 -17.38 7.15
N ALA A 153 5.78 -17.48 7.59
CA ALA A 153 6.18 -17.63 8.99
C ALA A 153 5.78 -16.44 9.91
N ALA A 154 5.27 -15.35 9.34
CA ALA A 154 4.96 -14.11 10.06
C ALA A 154 3.57 -14.11 10.72
N ILE A 155 2.69 -15.07 10.41
CA ILE A 155 1.26 -14.88 10.69
C ILE A 155 0.79 -15.53 12.00
N SER A 156 1.47 -16.57 12.51
CA SER A 156 0.94 -17.43 13.59
C SER A 156 1.67 -17.37 14.94
N THR A 157 2.73 -16.57 15.08
CA THR A 157 3.44 -16.51 16.37
C THR A 157 2.64 -15.72 17.40
N SER A 158 2.08 -16.44 18.39
CA SER A 158 1.41 -15.91 19.59
C SER A 158 0.13 -15.10 19.36
N SER A 159 -0.70 -15.48 18.39
CA SER A 159 -2.02 -14.88 18.18
C SER A 159 -3.12 -15.61 18.95
N ALA A 160 -4.20 -14.88 19.29
CA ALA A 160 -5.43 -15.46 19.81
C ALA A 160 -6.26 -16.19 18.73
N TYR A 161 -5.84 -16.09 17.47
CA TYR A 161 -6.50 -16.65 16.30
C TYR A 161 -5.50 -17.40 15.42
N GLU A 162 -5.93 -18.54 14.91
CA GLU A 162 -5.26 -19.33 13.88
C GLU A 162 -5.97 -19.11 12.54
N ILE A 163 -5.19 -19.01 11.47
CA ILE A 163 -5.71 -18.93 10.11
C ILE A 163 -5.94 -20.35 9.62
N LEU A 164 -7.17 -20.65 9.20
CA LEU A 164 -7.53 -21.92 8.57
C LEU A 164 -7.38 -21.88 7.06
N SER A 165 -7.72 -20.75 6.45
CA SER A 165 -7.59 -20.55 5.01
C SER A 165 -7.47 -19.07 4.68
N VAL A 166 -6.78 -18.79 3.57
CA VAL A 166 -6.84 -17.50 2.89
C VAL A 166 -7.35 -17.74 1.48
N ASP A 167 -8.48 -17.15 1.16
CA ASP A 167 -9.16 -17.31 -0.13
C ASP A 167 -9.16 -15.99 -0.89
N VAL A 168 -8.81 -16.02 -2.18
CA VAL A 168 -8.83 -14.80 -3.00
C VAL A 168 -10.27 -14.45 -3.37
N SER A 169 -10.67 -13.21 -3.09
CA SER A 169 -12.02 -12.70 -3.39
C SER A 169 -12.08 -11.90 -4.67
N ASP A 170 -11.10 -11.01 -4.90
CA ASP A 170 -11.07 -10.14 -6.08
C ASP A 170 -9.62 -9.70 -6.38
N ILE A 171 -9.31 -9.50 -7.66
CA ILE A 171 -8.02 -8.98 -8.13
C ILE A 171 -8.29 -7.90 -9.18
N LYS A 172 -7.73 -6.72 -8.96
CA LYS A 172 -7.81 -5.59 -9.88
C LYS A 172 -6.42 -5.17 -10.32
N ILE A 173 -6.26 -4.95 -11.62
CA ILE A 173 -5.06 -4.35 -12.20
C ILE A 173 -5.21 -2.83 -12.12
N GLY A 174 -4.19 -2.16 -11.59
CA GLY A 174 -4.10 -0.72 -11.46
C GLY A 174 -3.23 -0.11 -12.55
N ASN A 175 -2.44 0.89 -12.18
CA ASN A 175 -1.58 1.61 -13.11
C ASN A 175 -0.25 0.89 -13.37
N ASP A 176 0.34 1.14 -14.53
CA ASP A 176 1.73 0.80 -14.78
C ASP A 176 2.64 1.90 -14.21
N VAL A 177 3.05 1.68 -12.95
CA VAL A 177 3.96 2.55 -12.22
C VAL A 177 5.35 2.55 -12.87
N GLY A 178 5.76 1.41 -13.44
CA GLY A 178 7.04 1.26 -14.14
C GLY A 178 7.14 2.15 -15.38
N ALA A 179 6.12 2.13 -16.25
CA ALA A 179 6.05 3.00 -17.42
C ALA A 179 6.00 4.48 -17.02
N SER A 180 5.17 4.80 -16.03
CA SER A 180 5.01 6.17 -15.53
C SER A 180 6.34 6.72 -14.99
N LEU A 181 7.08 5.92 -14.22
CA LEU A 181 8.37 6.31 -13.66
C LEU A 181 9.45 6.49 -14.75
N LYS A 182 9.45 5.66 -15.80
CA LYS A 182 10.33 5.82 -16.96
C LYS A 182 10.08 7.13 -17.69
N VAL A 183 8.81 7.47 -17.94
CA VAL A 183 8.42 8.75 -18.57
C VAL A 183 8.83 9.93 -17.70
N ALA A 184 8.57 9.88 -16.39
CA ALA A 184 8.95 10.94 -15.45
C ALA A 184 10.48 11.13 -15.43
N ARG A 185 11.25 10.04 -15.42
CA ARG A 185 12.72 10.09 -15.45
C ARG A 185 13.25 10.67 -16.76
N ALA A 186 12.69 10.28 -17.90
CA ALA A 186 13.08 10.82 -19.20
C ALA A 186 12.81 12.34 -19.29
N LYS A 187 11.65 12.80 -18.79
CA LYS A 187 11.32 14.23 -18.72
C LYS A 187 12.32 15.01 -17.86
N ALA A 188 12.60 14.50 -16.65
CA ALA A 188 13.57 15.11 -15.75
C ALA A 188 14.99 15.16 -16.35
N GLN A 189 15.42 14.11 -17.08
CA GLN A 189 16.70 14.10 -17.78
C GLN A 189 16.78 15.14 -18.89
N VAL A 190 15.71 15.28 -19.70
CA VAL A 190 15.64 16.32 -20.74
C VAL A 190 15.68 17.72 -20.13
N GLU A 191 14.99 17.93 -19.02
CA GLU A 191 14.98 19.22 -18.32
C GLU A 191 16.34 19.55 -17.72
N ALA A 192 17.01 18.59 -17.09
CA ALA A 192 18.38 18.75 -16.59
C ALA A 192 19.37 19.09 -17.71
N ALA A 193 19.30 18.38 -18.84
CA ALA A 193 20.15 18.64 -20.00
C ALA A 193 19.88 20.03 -20.60
N LYS A 194 18.62 20.48 -20.66
CA LYS A 194 18.26 21.84 -21.10
C LYS A 194 18.81 22.91 -20.16
N ALA A 195 18.71 22.70 -18.85
CA ALA A 195 19.26 23.65 -17.86
C ALA A 195 20.79 23.77 -18.00
N GLU A 196 21.49 22.65 -18.17
CA GLU A 196 22.94 22.65 -18.40
C GLU A 196 23.33 23.40 -19.69
N LEU A 197 22.56 23.21 -20.77
CA LEU A 197 22.75 23.95 -22.01
C LEU A 197 22.60 25.46 -21.80
N ILE A 198 21.54 25.90 -21.12
CA ILE A 198 21.30 27.33 -20.84
C ILE A 198 22.45 27.93 -20.02
N LEU A 199 22.95 27.22 -19.00
CA LEU A 199 24.10 27.67 -18.20
C LEU A 199 25.39 27.73 -19.02
N ALA A 200 25.60 26.82 -19.97
CA ALA A 200 26.74 26.86 -20.86
C ALA A 200 26.65 28.05 -21.83
N GLU A 201 25.47 28.30 -22.40
CA GLU A 201 25.19 29.47 -23.25
C GLU A 201 25.41 30.79 -22.49
N GLU A 202 24.92 30.87 -21.24
CA GLU A 202 25.13 32.03 -20.37
C GLU A 202 26.62 32.31 -20.14
N LYS A 203 27.43 31.26 -19.89
CA LYS A 203 28.88 31.41 -19.72
C LYS A 203 29.57 31.94 -20.98
N VAL A 204 29.18 31.45 -22.16
CA VAL A 204 29.71 31.95 -23.43
C VAL A 204 29.33 33.41 -23.64
N GLN A 205 28.08 33.79 -23.36
CA GLN A 205 27.64 35.17 -23.48
C GLN A 205 28.37 36.11 -22.53
N LYS A 206 28.58 35.71 -21.27
CA LYS A 206 29.36 36.50 -20.29
C LYS A 206 30.82 36.66 -20.74
N ALA A 207 31.45 35.60 -21.23
CA ALA A 207 32.82 35.65 -21.73
C ALA A 207 32.97 36.53 -22.98
N MET A 208 31.99 36.51 -23.89
CA MET A 208 31.94 37.43 -25.02
C MET A 208 31.78 38.88 -24.56
N ALA A 209 30.86 39.13 -23.62
CA ALA A 209 30.65 40.47 -23.08
C ALA A 209 31.93 41.03 -22.42
N SER A 210 32.66 40.22 -21.65
CA SER A 210 33.95 40.65 -21.10
C SER A 210 34.99 40.91 -22.20
N ALA A 211 35.06 40.08 -23.25
CA ALA A 211 35.99 40.30 -24.36
C ALA A 211 35.73 41.62 -25.13
N PHE A 212 34.46 42.03 -25.24
CA PHE A 212 34.08 43.33 -25.81
C PHE A 212 34.51 44.49 -24.90
N LEU A 213 34.30 44.37 -23.58
CA LEU A 213 34.65 45.41 -22.61
C LEU A 213 36.16 45.60 -22.49
N ASP A 214 36.92 44.50 -22.50
CA ASP A 214 38.38 44.50 -22.39
C ASP A 214 39.08 44.95 -23.70
N GLY A 215 38.32 45.14 -24.78
CA GLY A 215 38.84 45.57 -26.08
C GLY A 215 39.57 44.48 -26.87
N ASN A 216 39.46 43.22 -26.45
CA ASN A 216 40.10 42.06 -27.11
C ASN A 216 39.40 41.62 -28.39
N ILE A 217 38.17 42.09 -28.65
CA ILE A 217 37.43 41.82 -29.89
C ILE A 217 36.73 43.10 -30.37
N SER A 218 36.82 43.40 -31.66
CA SER A 218 36.15 44.57 -32.25
C SER A 218 34.74 44.23 -32.76
N VAL A 219 33.90 45.26 -32.89
CA VAL A 219 32.54 45.13 -33.45
C VAL A 219 32.59 44.59 -34.89
N GLN A 220 33.60 44.99 -35.68
CA GLN A 220 33.78 44.53 -37.05
C GLN A 220 34.16 43.04 -37.11
N GLU A 221 35.09 42.59 -36.26
CA GLU A 221 35.45 41.17 -36.18
C GLU A 221 34.28 40.29 -35.73
N TYR A 222 33.44 40.76 -34.80
CA TYR A 222 32.23 40.04 -34.42
C TYR A 222 31.24 39.90 -35.59
N THR A 223 31.02 40.97 -36.35
CA THR A 223 30.14 40.92 -37.54
C THR A 223 30.69 39.98 -38.61
N ASP A 224 32.02 39.93 -38.78
CA ASP A 224 32.66 39.02 -39.73
C ASP A 224 32.53 37.56 -39.29
N ILE A 225 32.65 37.28 -37.99
CA ILE A 225 32.40 35.94 -37.43
C ILE A 225 30.93 35.53 -37.66
N LYS A 226 29.98 36.42 -37.37
CA LYS A 226 28.54 36.19 -37.59
C LYS A 226 28.22 35.90 -39.06
N ASN A 227 28.79 36.67 -39.98
CA ASN A 227 28.59 36.49 -41.42
C ASN A 227 29.18 35.15 -41.90
N LYS A 228 30.39 34.80 -41.47
CA LYS A 228 31.00 33.49 -41.79
C LYS A 228 30.20 32.32 -41.21
N GLN A 229 29.65 32.46 -39.99
CA GLN A 229 28.77 31.47 -39.39
C GLN A 229 27.46 31.32 -40.19
N ALA A 230 26.84 32.43 -40.58
CA ALA A 230 25.65 32.43 -41.41
C ALA A 230 25.89 31.76 -42.77
N ASP A 231 26.99 32.08 -43.46
CA ASP A 231 27.39 31.45 -44.72
C ASP A 231 27.61 29.94 -44.57
N THR A 232 28.20 29.52 -43.44
CA THR A 232 28.42 28.10 -43.12
C THR A 232 27.09 27.38 -42.91
N LEU A 233 26.16 27.99 -42.16
CA LEU A 233 24.82 27.44 -41.94
C LEU A 233 24.03 27.36 -43.25
N MET A 234 24.13 28.38 -44.11
CA MET A 234 23.52 28.37 -45.44
C MET A 234 24.08 27.22 -46.28
N ARG A 235 25.41 27.01 -46.30
CA ARG A 235 26.00 25.85 -47.00
C ARG A 235 25.55 24.51 -46.43
N GLN A 236 25.48 24.36 -45.11
CA GLN A 236 25.01 23.12 -44.49
C GLN A 236 23.55 22.83 -44.81
N SER A 237 22.70 23.87 -44.82
CA SER A 237 21.30 23.74 -45.23
C SER A 237 21.18 23.35 -46.70
N LEU A 238 21.99 23.93 -47.60
CA LEU A 238 22.03 23.57 -49.01
C LEU A 238 22.53 22.13 -49.24
N ALA A 239 23.53 21.69 -48.48
CA ALA A 239 24.06 20.32 -48.57
C ALA A 239 23.07 19.25 -48.08
N ASN A 240 22.19 19.57 -47.12
CA ASN A 240 21.13 18.65 -46.67
C ASN A 240 19.91 18.60 -47.61
N VAL A 241 19.73 19.58 -48.50
CA VAL A 241 18.62 19.62 -49.46
C VAL A 241 18.77 18.58 -50.57
N ASP A 242 19.99 18.13 -50.87
CA ASP A 242 20.26 17.19 -51.97
C ASP A 242 19.94 15.70 -51.66
N VAL A 243 19.59 15.34 -50.42
CA VAL A 243 19.34 13.94 -50.03
C VAL A 243 17.84 13.56 -50.05
N THR A 244 16.92 14.52 -50.05
CA THR A 244 15.49 14.24 -50.18
C THR A 244 14.82 15.31 -51.04
N GLY A 245 14.69 15.03 -52.33
CA GLY A 245 13.92 15.85 -53.27
C GLY A 245 12.43 15.87 -52.92
N HIS A 246 12.04 16.73 -51.99
CA HIS A 246 10.67 17.21 -51.83
C HIS A 246 10.68 18.61 -51.20
N HIS A 247 10.18 19.58 -51.97
CA HIS A 247 9.93 20.95 -51.56
C HIS A 247 8.74 20.98 -50.59
N LEU A 248 9.00 21.22 -49.31
CA LEU A 248 8.01 21.78 -48.39
C LEU A 248 8.38 23.22 -48.08
N SER A 249 7.58 24.14 -48.62
CA SER A 249 7.48 25.51 -48.17
C SER A 249 7.10 25.54 -46.68
N THR A 250 8.06 25.69 -45.80
CA THR A 250 7.80 26.10 -44.42
C THR A 250 8.06 27.60 -44.34
N GLN A 251 6.98 28.35 -44.07
CA GLN A 251 6.98 29.79 -43.84
C GLN A 251 8.09 30.16 -42.85
N ILE A 252 8.98 31.04 -43.29
CA ILE A 252 9.94 31.73 -42.43
C ILE A 252 9.12 32.72 -41.60
N GLY A 253 8.93 32.41 -40.32
CA GLY A 253 8.37 33.33 -39.34
C GLY A 253 9.27 34.55 -39.19
N THR A 254 8.67 35.73 -39.25
CA THR A 254 9.30 37.02 -38.91
C THR A 254 9.71 37.04 -37.44
N PRO A 255 10.89 37.58 -37.08
CA PRO A 255 11.28 37.77 -35.70
C PRO A 255 10.79 39.15 -35.21
N ASP A 256 9.52 39.29 -34.90
CA ASP A 256 9.06 40.34 -33.99
C ASP A 256 7.64 40.03 -33.48
N GLU A 257 7.55 39.48 -32.27
CA GLU A 257 6.46 39.81 -31.35
C GLU A 257 6.93 39.45 -29.94
N SER A 258 7.09 40.50 -29.12
CA SER A 258 7.31 40.37 -27.68
C SER A 258 6.17 39.56 -27.06
N PRO A 259 6.41 38.60 -26.15
CA PRO A 259 5.31 37.92 -25.49
C PRO A 259 4.66 38.90 -24.51
N HIS A 260 3.45 39.35 -24.86
CA HIS A 260 2.48 39.83 -23.87
C HIS A 260 2.22 38.70 -22.87
N VAL A 261 2.50 38.98 -21.60
CA VAL A 261 2.10 38.14 -20.46
C VAL A 261 0.57 38.17 -20.39
N GLN A 262 -0.08 37.04 -20.64
CA GLN A 262 -1.46 36.81 -20.22
C GLN A 262 -1.42 36.15 -18.84
N GLU A 263 -1.90 36.88 -17.82
CA GLU A 263 -2.29 36.34 -16.52
C GLU A 263 -3.47 35.39 -16.69
N THR A 264 -3.33 34.14 -16.23
CA THR A 264 -4.35 33.20 -15.68
C THR A 264 -3.59 31.88 -15.42
N ASP A 265 -3.58 31.20 -14.28
CA ASP A 265 -4.42 31.17 -13.10
C ASP A 265 -3.56 30.87 -11.87
N ALA A 266 -3.84 31.55 -10.76
CA ALA A 266 -3.27 31.24 -9.46
C ALA A 266 -3.85 29.93 -8.93
N VAL A 267 -2.98 28.93 -8.70
CA VAL A 267 -3.29 27.82 -7.79
C VAL A 267 -3.27 28.38 -6.38
N VAL A 268 -4.45 28.54 -5.79
CA VAL A 268 -4.66 28.92 -4.39
C VAL A 268 -4.08 27.82 -3.50
N VAL A 269 -3.03 28.16 -2.75
CA VAL A 269 -2.59 27.41 -1.56
C VAL A 269 -3.42 27.92 -0.38
N PRO A 270 -4.07 27.06 0.42
CA PRO A 270 -4.79 27.53 1.60
C PRO A 270 -3.80 27.95 2.69
N ASP A 271 -3.93 29.21 3.10
CA ASP A 271 -3.20 29.80 4.21
C ASP A 271 -3.72 29.23 5.55
N LYS A 272 -2.78 28.83 6.40
CA LYS A 272 -3.04 28.54 7.81
C LYS A 272 -3.08 29.88 8.52
N ASN A 273 -4.26 30.29 9.00
CA ASN A 273 -4.32 31.29 10.07
C ASN A 273 -4.83 30.65 11.35
N ASP A 274 -3.90 30.56 12.30
CA ASP A 274 -4.16 30.73 13.71
C ASP A 274 -4.98 32.02 13.94
N ASN A 275 -6.10 31.91 14.65
CA ASN A 275 -6.35 32.69 15.86
C ASN A 275 -7.72 32.34 16.47
N ASP A 276 -7.66 31.97 17.75
CA ASP A 276 -8.53 32.39 18.84
C ASP A 276 -10.04 32.55 18.56
N ASN A 277 -10.80 31.55 19.01
CA ASN A 277 -11.80 31.71 20.08
C ASN A 277 -12.10 30.36 20.75
#